data_AF-A0A1S7LKH4-F1
#
_entry.id   AF-A0A1S7LKH4-F1
#
_cell.length_a   1.000
_cell.length_b   1.000
_cell.length_c   1.000
_cell.angle_alpha   90.00
_cell.angle_beta   90.00
_cell.angle_gamma   90.00
#
_symmetry.space_group_name_H-M   'P 1'
#
loop_
_entity.id
_entity.type
_entity.pdbx_description
1 polymer ?
#
loop_
_entity_poly.entity_id
_entity_poly.type
_entity_poly.pdbx_seq_one_letter_code
_entity_poly.pdbx_strand_id
1 'polypeptide(L)'
;MDATLQAWIVLAIIAVVIVLYASGRQPLDLVSLGAMAILAALFQLFPIIEEQGGHVLLQGIDLFAGFSNPALISVAALLVVGEGITRTGALTPISGWILDWSDGSWTKAFAIVLLISAIASAFVNNTPVVVIFIPIMASLASQYALSSRKVLLPLSYVSILGGACTLIGSSTNLLVAEFTQRELLYKIEMFTVTPVGIILLLLGMVYLIWWAPRLISDEGPAITSNDPVTLRRFTAEMRVEDGCSVVGMQVTQLQEDVFSKLAVSRVIRGELVDYKAPFEDVTLMAGDILLVMGTITDLKECEFHCGLSLTPYLPGHPVPEDERKRRMLAELVISPDSRLIGQNLEAIRLRRQFGVAAVAINRPTREIQGRITKTTLRAGDLLLVEGIPERIEPLASNRDFLLYWGAHNAVNKPQKARVATAILLGIIVLAAFESKAMPVLATLGAALMLITRCLTLKQAYSSISSKIVLLIAASLAMGQAMHATGADLLIAHGFLTLVDGWGPWMILGAFTLLVTIFTNVISNNATAILFAPIATAIAQTLDVSFVPFIMAVIFGANAAFASPIGYKTNLLVFSVGGYQFADFFKIGLPLNIMFWLGATLLIPLFWPF
;
A
#
# COMPACT_ATOMS: atom_id res chain seq x y z
N MET A 1 40.38 -7.70 10.40
CA MET A 1 39.58 -8.34 9.33
C MET A 1 39.80 -7.51 8.09
N ASP A 2 40.18 -8.12 6.96
CA ASP A 2 40.50 -7.36 5.74
C ASP A 2 39.26 -6.62 5.23
N ALA A 3 39.45 -5.40 4.71
CA ALA A 3 38.37 -4.56 4.18
C ALA A 3 37.60 -5.25 3.04
N THR A 4 38.28 -6.03 2.21
CA THR A 4 37.65 -6.83 1.15
C THR A 4 36.73 -7.93 1.72
N LEU A 5 37.12 -8.58 2.82
CA LEU A 5 36.27 -9.57 3.48
C LEU A 5 35.05 -8.89 4.13
N GLN A 6 35.24 -7.72 4.74
CA GLN A 6 34.14 -6.89 5.25
C GLN A 6 33.14 -6.53 4.15
N ALA A 7 33.61 -6.14 2.96
CA ALA A 7 32.75 -5.82 1.82
C ALA A 7 31.87 -7.02 1.42
N TRP A 8 32.44 -8.21 1.28
CA TRP A 8 31.68 -9.43 0.96
C TRP A 8 30.68 -9.81 2.05
N ILE A 9 31.01 -9.60 3.33
CA ILE A 9 30.09 -9.83 4.45
C ILE A 9 28.92 -8.84 4.38
N VAL A 10 29.18 -7.55 4.14
CA VAL A 10 28.15 -6.53 3.98
C VAL A 10 27.24 -6.88 2.79
N LEU A 11 27.80 -7.26 1.64
CA LEU A 11 27.03 -7.72 0.48
C LEU A 11 26.17 -8.94 0.79
N ALA A 12 26.70 -9.92 1.53
CA ALA A 12 25.94 -11.10 1.93
C ALA A 12 24.77 -10.74 2.86
N ILE A 13 24.98 -9.85 3.83
CA ILE A 13 23.92 -9.34 4.71
C ILE A 13 22.84 -8.64 3.89
N ILE A 14 23.23 -7.76 2.97
CA ILE A 14 22.29 -7.04 2.11
C ILE A 14 21.52 -8.00 1.20
N ALA A 15 22.18 -9.01 0.62
CA ALA A 15 21.51 -10.04 -0.18
C ALA A 15 20.46 -10.81 0.64
N VAL A 16 20.77 -11.17 1.89
CA VAL A 16 19.80 -11.80 2.80
C VAL A 16 18.62 -10.85 3.09
N VAL A 17 18.88 -9.57 3.35
CA VAL A 17 17.85 -8.55 3.57
C VAL A 17 16.92 -8.43 2.35
N ILE A 18 17.48 -8.38 1.14
CA ILE A 18 16.71 -8.36 -0.12
C ILE A 18 15.83 -9.59 -0.25
N VAL A 19 16.37 -10.79 0.00
CA VAL A 19 15.60 -12.04 -0.05
C VAL A 19 14.48 -12.03 1.00
N LEU A 20 14.75 -11.55 2.21
CA LEU A 20 13.73 -11.44 3.25
C LEU A 20 12.64 -10.44 2.89
N TYR A 21 12.99 -9.27 2.35
CA TYR A 21 12.04 -8.29 1.83
C TYR A 21 11.19 -8.85 0.69
N ALA A 22 11.82 -9.53 -0.28
CA ALA A 22 11.15 -10.15 -1.41
C ALA A 22 10.22 -11.30 -0.98
N SER A 23 10.59 -12.05 0.06
CA SER A 23 9.80 -13.19 0.54
C SER A 23 8.45 -12.77 1.14
N GLY A 24 8.33 -11.54 1.62
CA GLY A 24 7.15 -11.03 2.34
C GLY A 24 6.77 -11.83 3.59
N ARG A 25 7.62 -12.75 4.05
CA ARG A 25 7.32 -13.63 5.21
C ARG A 25 7.50 -12.92 6.55
N GLN A 26 8.41 -11.95 6.60
CA GLN A 26 8.74 -11.19 7.79
C GLN A 26 8.34 -9.72 7.62
N PRO A 27 7.91 -9.04 8.70
CA PRO A 27 7.69 -7.59 8.68
C PRO A 27 8.97 -6.83 8.27
N LEU A 28 8.85 -5.86 7.35
CA LEU A 28 10.01 -5.14 6.80
C LEU A 28 10.79 -4.37 7.89
N ASP A 29 10.10 -3.90 8.92
CA ASP A 29 10.66 -3.20 10.07
C ASP A 29 11.51 -4.12 10.95
N LEU A 30 11.09 -5.38 11.14
CA LEU A 30 11.89 -6.40 11.83
C LEU A 30 13.17 -6.71 11.04
N VAL A 31 13.06 -6.89 9.72
CA VAL A 31 14.23 -7.15 8.86
C VAL A 31 15.19 -5.96 8.86
N SER A 32 14.67 -4.72 8.79
CA SER A 32 15.46 -3.49 8.86
C SER A 32 16.22 -3.37 10.18
N LEU A 33 15.52 -3.59 11.30
CA LEU A 33 16.12 -3.55 12.64
C LEU A 33 17.18 -4.64 12.80
N GLY A 34 16.91 -5.85 12.34
CA GLY A 34 17.85 -6.97 12.36
C GLY A 34 19.11 -6.67 11.55
N ALA A 35 18.96 -6.15 10.33
CA ALA A 35 20.08 -5.75 9.48
C ALA A 35 20.95 -4.69 10.16
N MET A 36 20.33 -3.64 10.69
CA MET A 36 21.04 -2.57 11.40
C MET A 36 21.76 -3.10 12.65
N ALA A 37 21.12 -3.98 13.43
CA ALA A 37 21.73 -4.57 14.62
C ALA A 37 22.92 -5.47 14.28
N ILE A 38 22.81 -6.29 13.24
CA ILE A 38 23.89 -7.18 12.77
C ILE A 38 25.06 -6.34 12.25
N LEU A 39 24.81 -5.32 11.43
CA LEU A 39 25.86 -4.41 10.93
C LEU A 39 26.50 -3.65 12.09
N ALA A 40 25.72 -3.11 13.03
CA ALA A 40 26.25 -2.42 14.20
C ALA A 40 27.12 -3.34 15.05
N ALA A 41 26.70 -4.59 15.28
CA ALA A 41 27.52 -5.57 16.00
C ALA A 41 28.81 -5.90 15.24
N LEU A 42 28.73 -6.07 13.91
CA LEU A 42 29.89 -6.35 13.05
C LEU A 42 30.94 -5.23 13.16
N PHE A 43 30.54 -3.97 13.00
CA PHE A 43 31.46 -2.82 13.05
C PHE A 43 31.81 -2.37 14.46
N GLN A 44 31.08 -2.83 15.49
CA GLN A 44 31.52 -2.68 16.87
C GLN A 44 32.67 -3.64 17.21
N LEU A 45 32.60 -4.87 16.70
CA LEU A 45 33.65 -5.89 16.89
C LEU A 45 34.85 -5.67 15.97
N PHE A 46 34.59 -5.23 14.73
CA PHE A 46 35.58 -5.00 13.69
C PHE A 46 35.39 -3.61 13.08
N PRO A 47 35.75 -2.53 13.81
CA PRO A 47 35.65 -1.18 13.27
C PRO A 47 36.55 -1.01 12.05
N ILE A 48 36.13 -0.16 11.11
CA ILE A 48 36.95 0.22 9.96
C ILE A 48 37.83 1.37 10.40
N ILE A 49 39.15 1.20 10.29
CA ILE A 49 40.15 2.20 10.68
C ILE A 49 40.91 2.61 9.43
N GLU A 50 41.07 3.92 9.24
CA GLU A 50 41.82 4.49 8.12
C GLU A 50 43.31 4.13 8.24
N GLU A 51 43.89 3.56 7.18
CA GLU A 51 45.28 3.08 7.16
C GLU A 51 46.32 4.20 7.38
N GLN A 52 46.01 5.45 6.99
CA GLN A 52 46.99 6.55 7.01
C GLN A 52 46.84 7.54 8.18
N GLY A 53 45.86 7.37 9.07
CA GLY A 53 45.61 8.30 10.18
C GLY A 53 45.21 7.65 11.50
N GLY A 54 44.89 6.34 11.51
CA GLY A 54 44.39 5.66 12.71
C GLY A 54 43.00 6.14 13.16
N HIS A 55 42.34 6.97 12.35
CA HIS A 55 40.97 7.44 12.61
C HIS A 55 39.98 6.31 12.31
N VAL A 56 38.98 6.15 13.17
CA VAL A 56 37.89 5.19 12.94
C VAL A 56 36.97 5.77 11.86
N LEU A 57 36.94 5.14 10.69
CA LEU A 57 36.07 5.51 9.57
C LEU A 57 34.62 5.11 9.84
N LEU A 58 34.42 3.96 10.48
CA LEU A 58 33.09 3.48 10.85
C LEU A 58 33.15 2.59 12.10
N GLN A 59 32.41 3.01 13.13
CA GLN A 59 32.12 2.22 14.31
C GLN A 59 30.63 1.82 14.33
N GLY A 60 30.31 0.73 15.04
CA GLY A 60 28.93 0.26 15.18
C GLY A 60 27.94 1.30 15.70
N ILE A 61 28.38 2.24 16.55
CA ILE A 61 27.52 3.32 17.08
C ILE A 61 27.13 4.34 15.99
N ASP A 62 27.98 4.58 15.00
CA ASP A 62 27.76 5.57 13.94
C ASP A 62 26.57 5.19 13.05
N LEU A 63 26.28 3.89 12.96
CA LEU A 63 25.13 3.36 12.24
C LEU A 63 23.78 3.77 12.87
N PHE A 64 23.75 4.16 14.15
CA PHE A 64 22.55 4.69 14.80
C PHE A 64 22.36 6.20 14.61
N ALA A 65 23.36 6.93 14.11
CA ALA A 65 23.24 8.38 13.93
C ALA A 65 22.16 8.79 12.91
N GLY A 66 21.66 7.82 12.11
CA GLY A 66 20.51 8.00 11.23
C GLY A 66 19.21 8.37 11.95
N PHE A 67 19.05 8.02 13.23
CA PHE A 67 17.85 8.40 14.00
C PHE A 67 17.78 9.89 14.35
N SER A 68 18.93 10.56 14.45
CA SER A 68 19.00 12.01 14.68
C SER A 68 18.99 12.82 13.39
N ASN A 69 18.75 12.18 12.25
CA ASN A 69 18.86 12.86 10.96
C ASN A 69 17.74 13.90 10.76
N PRO A 70 18.08 15.16 10.39
CA PRO A 70 17.09 16.20 10.11
C PRO A 70 16.07 15.83 9.02
N ALA A 71 16.44 15.06 7.99
CA ALA A 71 15.51 14.67 6.95
C ALA A 71 14.52 13.61 7.48
N LEU A 72 14.94 12.61 8.25
CA LEU A 72 14.05 11.69 8.97
C LEU A 72 13.03 12.44 9.86
N ILE A 73 13.48 13.47 10.57
CA ILE A 73 12.60 14.35 11.37
C ILE A 73 11.58 15.06 10.48
N SER A 74 12.03 15.57 9.32
CA SER A 74 11.14 16.20 8.32
C SER A 74 10.07 15.22 7.84
N VAL A 75 10.47 13.99 7.49
CA VAL A 75 9.55 12.93 7.05
C VAL A 75 8.51 12.66 8.12
N ALA A 76 8.94 12.40 9.36
CA ALA A 76 8.02 12.10 10.46
C ALA A 76 7.03 13.26 10.70
N ALA A 77 7.50 14.50 10.66
CA ALA A 77 6.64 15.67 10.82
C ALA A 77 5.66 15.86 9.65
N LEU A 78 6.09 15.61 8.41
CA LEU A 78 5.21 15.65 7.24
C LEU A 78 4.15 14.55 7.24
N LEU A 79 4.46 13.36 7.78
CA LEU A 79 3.45 12.32 8.01
C LEU A 79 2.36 12.81 8.97
N VAL A 80 2.73 13.58 9.99
CA VAL A 80 1.78 14.22 10.93
C VAL A 80 0.94 15.28 10.22
N VAL A 81 1.55 16.13 9.40
CA VAL A 81 0.83 17.14 8.60
C VAL A 81 -0.15 16.49 7.63
N GLY A 82 0.28 15.45 6.91
CA GLY A 82 -0.57 14.68 5.99
C GLY A 82 -1.75 13.99 6.69
N GLU A 83 -1.55 13.45 7.89
CA GLU A 83 -2.64 12.92 8.72
C GLU A 83 -3.62 14.04 9.10
N GLY A 84 -3.14 15.23 9.46
CA GLY A 84 -3.97 16.40 9.77
C GLY A 84 -4.87 16.81 8.59
N ILE A 85 -4.33 16.82 7.37
CA ILE A 85 -5.09 17.11 6.14
C ILE A 85 -6.18 16.05 5.92
N THR A 86 -5.83 14.79 6.09
CA THR A 86 -6.75 13.65 5.93
C THR A 86 -7.88 13.70 6.98
N ARG A 87 -7.55 13.98 8.24
CA ARG A 87 -8.50 14.01 9.37
C ARG A 87 -9.47 15.18 9.34
N THR A 88 -9.00 16.35 8.90
CA THR A 88 -9.83 17.55 8.81
C THR A 88 -10.82 17.54 7.66
N GLY A 89 -10.80 16.48 6.82
CA GLY A 89 -11.67 16.37 5.66
C GLY A 89 -11.35 17.41 4.60
N ALA A 90 -10.11 17.90 4.54
CA ALA A 90 -9.69 18.89 3.53
C ALA A 90 -9.81 18.34 2.09
N LEU A 91 -9.80 17.02 1.94
CA LEU A 91 -9.99 16.31 0.66
C LEU A 91 -11.46 15.94 0.37
N THR A 92 -12.36 16.11 1.33
CA THR A 92 -13.80 15.77 1.22
C THR A 92 -14.63 16.69 0.30
N PRO A 93 -14.50 18.04 0.31
CA PRO A 93 -15.39 18.92 -0.45
C PRO A 93 -15.26 18.78 -1.98
N ILE A 94 -14.33 17.96 -2.44
CA ILE A 94 -14.00 17.74 -3.83
C ILE A 94 -15.10 16.95 -4.56
N SER A 95 -15.77 16.00 -3.90
CA SER A 95 -16.75 15.09 -4.56
C SER A 95 -17.97 15.81 -5.12
N GLY A 96 -18.43 16.90 -4.50
CA GLY A 96 -19.55 17.70 -4.99
C GLY A 96 -19.20 18.54 -6.22
N TRP A 97 -18.01 19.15 -6.23
CA TRP A 97 -17.55 20.01 -7.33
C TRP A 97 -17.25 19.23 -8.62
N ILE A 98 -16.82 17.98 -8.50
CA ILE A 98 -16.51 17.11 -9.65
C ILE A 98 -17.74 16.88 -10.53
N LEU A 99 -18.91 16.67 -9.92
CA LEU A 99 -20.14 16.36 -10.66
C LEU A 99 -20.64 17.59 -11.42
N ASP A 100 -20.62 18.76 -10.79
CA ASP A 100 -21.06 20.02 -11.40
C ASP A 100 -20.19 20.42 -12.61
N TRP A 101 -18.88 20.14 -12.58
CA TRP A 101 -17.93 20.51 -13.65
C TRP A 101 -17.83 19.48 -14.78
N SER A 102 -18.47 18.32 -14.63
CA SER A 102 -18.33 17.22 -15.58
C SER A 102 -19.20 17.35 -16.84
N ASP A 103 -20.20 18.26 -16.85
CA ASP A 103 -21.20 18.43 -17.91
C ASP A 103 -21.84 17.11 -18.39
N GLY A 104 -21.92 16.09 -17.54
CA GLY A 104 -22.46 14.77 -17.90
C GLY A 104 -21.53 13.87 -18.74
N SER A 105 -20.27 14.23 -18.96
CA SER A 105 -19.30 13.39 -19.69
C SER A 105 -18.45 12.53 -18.76
N TRP A 106 -18.52 11.19 -18.92
CA TRP A 106 -17.69 10.23 -18.17
C TRP A 106 -16.18 10.55 -18.23
N THR A 107 -15.65 10.82 -19.43
CA THR A 107 -14.21 11.05 -19.60
C THR A 107 -13.76 12.33 -18.93
N LYS A 108 -14.58 13.40 -18.95
CA LYS A 108 -14.30 14.64 -18.22
C LYS A 108 -14.32 14.39 -16.71
N ALA A 109 -15.38 13.76 -16.19
CA ALA A 109 -15.47 13.46 -14.77
C ALA A 109 -14.29 12.61 -14.29
N PHE A 110 -13.96 11.55 -15.03
CA PHE A 110 -12.83 10.68 -14.74
C PHE A 110 -11.50 11.43 -14.77
N ALA A 111 -11.25 12.26 -15.79
CA ALA A 111 -10.04 13.07 -15.89
C ALA A 111 -9.90 14.07 -14.73
N ILE A 112 -10.99 14.72 -14.33
CA ILE A 112 -11.01 15.65 -13.19
C ILE A 112 -10.65 14.89 -11.90
N VAL A 113 -11.27 13.73 -11.64
CA VAL A 113 -10.95 12.94 -10.44
C VAL A 113 -9.49 12.51 -10.45
N LEU A 114 -8.97 12.04 -11.59
CA LEU A 114 -7.56 11.63 -11.72
C LEU A 114 -6.60 12.82 -11.50
N LEU A 115 -6.91 14.00 -12.05
CA LEU A 115 -6.11 15.20 -11.87
C LEU A 115 -6.04 15.61 -10.40
N ILE A 116 -7.19 15.67 -9.73
CA ILE A 116 -7.27 16.03 -8.32
C ILE A 116 -6.55 14.98 -7.47
N SER A 117 -6.70 13.70 -7.80
CA SER A 117 -6.00 12.61 -7.12
C SER A 117 -4.49 12.76 -7.25
N ALA A 118 -3.97 13.07 -8.44
CA ALA A 118 -2.55 13.36 -8.66
C ALA A 118 -2.06 14.56 -7.82
N ILE A 119 -2.80 15.67 -7.83
CA ILE A 119 -2.44 16.86 -7.07
C ILE A 119 -2.45 16.55 -5.56
N ALA A 120 -3.46 15.84 -5.06
CA ALA A 120 -3.51 15.42 -3.67
C ALA A 120 -2.31 14.52 -3.32
N SER A 121 -1.99 13.55 -4.20
CA SER A 121 -0.84 12.64 -4.03
C SER A 121 0.51 13.35 -4.10
N ALA A 122 0.60 14.48 -4.79
CA ALA A 122 1.82 15.27 -4.84
C ALA A 122 2.16 15.91 -3.48
N PHE A 123 1.25 15.95 -2.51
CA PHE A 123 1.50 16.56 -1.19
C PHE A 123 1.09 15.68 0.00
N VAL A 124 0.39 14.58 -0.25
CA VAL A 124 -0.07 13.62 0.75
C VAL A 124 0.37 12.24 0.29
N ASN A 125 0.71 11.36 1.24
CA ASN A 125 1.00 9.97 0.92
C ASN A 125 -0.10 9.34 0.06
N ASN A 126 0.32 8.52 -0.90
CA ASN A 126 -0.54 7.89 -1.89
C ASN A 126 -1.68 7.03 -1.28
N THR A 127 -1.45 6.38 -0.13
CA THR A 127 -2.45 5.46 0.47
C THR A 127 -3.73 6.16 0.95
N PRO A 128 -3.68 7.18 1.83
CA PRO A 128 -4.87 7.96 2.18
C PRO A 128 -5.63 8.52 0.99
N VAL A 129 -4.90 9.02 -0.02
CA VAL A 129 -5.50 9.58 -1.25
C VAL A 129 -6.33 8.51 -1.94
N VAL A 130 -5.74 7.36 -2.28
CA VAL A 130 -6.48 6.27 -2.96
C VAL A 130 -7.68 5.82 -2.13
N VAL A 131 -7.55 5.67 -0.82
CA VAL A 131 -8.66 5.27 0.06
C VAL A 131 -9.84 6.25 -0.01
N ILE A 132 -9.58 7.56 0.01
CA ILE A 132 -10.63 8.59 -0.07
C ILE A 132 -11.29 8.61 -1.46
N PHE A 133 -10.50 8.39 -2.50
CA PHE A 133 -11.00 8.47 -3.88
C PHE A 133 -11.63 7.16 -4.38
N ILE A 134 -11.41 6.01 -3.73
CA ILE A 134 -12.09 4.74 -4.04
C ILE A 134 -13.62 4.89 -4.06
N PRO A 135 -14.30 5.39 -3.00
CA PRO A 135 -15.76 5.52 -3.01
C PRO A 135 -16.24 6.54 -4.05
N ILE A 136 -15.46 7.60 -4.32
CA ILE A 136 -15.77 8.59 -5.36
C ILE A 136 -15.73 7.94 -6.75
N MET A 137 -14.67 7.18 -7.04
CA MET A 137 -14.53 6.44 -8.28
C MET A 137 -15.60 5.35 -8.44
N ALA A 138 -15.97 4.66 -7.36
CA ALA A 138 -17.02 3.67 -7.38
C ALA A 138 -18.40 4.31 -7.67
N SER A 139 -18.70 5.45 -7.05
CA SER A 139 -19.90 6.23 -7.34
C SER A 139 -19.93 6.71 -8.79
N LEU A 140 -18.80 7.22 -9.30
CA LEU A 140 -18.69 7.64 -10.68
C LEU A 140 -18.90 6.46 -11.64
N ALA A 141 -18.28 5.31 -11.37
CA ALA A 141 -18.48 4.10 -12.17
C ALA A 141 -19.96 3.68 -12.19
N SER A 142 -20.64 3.70 -11.05
CA SER A 142 -22.06 3.37 -10.94
C SER A 142 -22.96 4.33 -11.72
N GLN A 143 -22.71 5.64 -11.66
CA GLN A 143 -23.50 6.66 -12.37
C GLN A 143 -23.44 6.48 -13.89
N TYR A 144 -22.30 6.03 -14.40
CA TYR A 144 -22.07 5.82 -15.83
C TYR A 144 -22.18 4.35 -16.25
N ALA A 145 -22.72 3.46 -15.40
CA ALA A 145 -22.89 2.03 -15.65
C ALA A 145 -21.60 1.30 -16.07
N LEU A 146 -20.46 1.67 -15.46
CA LEU A 146 -19.15 1.07 -15.69
C LEU A 146 -18.73 0.15 -14.54
N SER A 147 -17.92 -0.85 -14.84
CA SER A 147 -17.26 -1.68 -13.82
C SER A 147 -16.24 -0.88 -13.02
N SER A 148 -16.17 -1.13 -11.70
CA SER A 148 -15.10 -0.59 -10.82
C SER A 148 -13.69 -0.97 -11.28
N ARG A 149 -13.55 -2.07 -12.05
CA ARG A 149 -12.27 -2.46 -12.66
C ARG A 149 -11.73 -1.42 -13.64
N LYS A 150 -12.58 -0.61 -14.28
CA LYS A 150 -12.11 0.38 -15.25
C LYS A 150 -11.48 1.63 -14.61
N VAL A 151 -11.70 1.82 -13.30
CA VAL A 151 -11.49 3.14 -12.66
C VAL A 151 -10.49 3.08 -11.51
N LEU A 152 -10.43 1.96 -10.78
CA LEU A 152 -9.63 1.88 -9.57
C LEU A 152 -8.12 1.72 -9.84
N LEU A 153 -7.74 0.97 -10.88
CA LEU A 153 -6.32 0.79 -11.23
C LEU A 153 -5.72 2.08 -11.80
N PRO A 154 -6.40 2.82 -12.70
CA PRO A 154 -5.99 4.18 -13.06
C PRO A 154 -5.88 5.13 -11.87
N LEU A 155 -6.79 5.05 -10.89
CA LEU A 155 -6.70 5.83 -9.66
C LEU A 155 -5.40 5.53 -8.88
N SER A 156 -5.03 4.25 -8.74
CA SER A 156 -3.77 3.88 -8.09
C SER A 156 -2.57 4.44 -8.84
N TYR A 157 -2.53 4.27 -10.17
CA TYR A 157 -1.37 4.66 -10.97
C TYR A 157 -1.22 6.18 -11.04
N VAL A 158 -2.31 6.94 -11.13
CA VAL A 158 -2.24 8.40 -11.11
C VAL A 158 -1.79 8.93 -9.74
N SER A 159 -2.16 8.26 -8.65
CA SER A 159 -1.66 8.57 -7.32
C SER A 159 -0.15 8.34 -7.21
N ILE A 160 0.35 7.23 -7.75
CA ILE A 160 1.80 6.96 -7.81
C ILE A 160 2.53 8.02 -8.66
N LEU A 161 2.01 8.35 -9.84
CA LEU A 161 2.58 9.38 -10.72
C LEU A 161 2.58 10.76 -10.07
N GLY A 162 1.48 11.16 -9.43
CA GLY A 162 1.40 12.43 -8.69
C GLY A 162 2.38 12.48 -7.52
N GLY A 163 2.53 11.37 -6.79
CA GLY A 163 3.51 11.25 -5.70
C GLY A 163 4.96 11.34 -6.17
N ALA A 164 5.25 11.01 -7.43
CA ALA A 164 6.57 11.17 -8.03
C ALA A 164 6.90 12.63 -8.42
N CYS A 165 5.93 13.54 -8.42
CA CYS A 165 6.14 14.93 -8.83
C CYS A 165 6.77 15.83 -7.76
N THR A 166 6.81 15.42 -6.50
CA THR A 166 7.42 16.20 -5.42
C THR A 166 8.22 15.31 -4.48
N LEU A 167 9.08 15.93 -3.68
CA LEU A 167 9.84 15.20 -2.67
C LEU A 167 8.95 14.52 -1.61
N ILE A 168 7.82 15.14 -1.24
CA ILE A 168 6.95 14.67 -0.14
C ILE A 168 5.90 13.66 -0.61
N GLY A 169 5.52 13.70 -1.89
CA GLY A 169 4.42 12.90 -2.42
C GLY A 169 4.63 11.38 -2.29
N SER A 170 5.88 10.92 -2.21
CA SER A 170 6.21 9.50 -2.04
C SER A 170 7.27 9.28 -0.97
N SER A 171 7.04 8.30 -0.09
CA SER A 171 8.04 7.88 0.90
C SER A 171 9.35 7.43 0.28
N THR A 172 9.31 6.94 -0.96
CA THR A 172 10.48 6.55 -1.75
C THR A 172 11.38 7.76 -2.05
N ASN A 173 10.80 8.91 -2.39
CA ASN A 173 11.56 10.11 -2.75
C ASN A 173 12.30 10.64 -1.52
N LEU A 174 11.63 10.63 -0.37
CA LEU A 174 12.19 11.02 0.91
C LEU A 174 13.38 10.13 1.32
N LEU A 175 13.28 8.82 1.09
CA LEU A 175 14.37 7.88 1.37
C LEU A 175 15.62 8.17 0.55
N VAL A 176 15.47 8.44 -0.75
CA VAL A 176 16.62 8.76 -1.62
C VAL A 176 17.22 10.12 -1.28
N ALA A 177 16.39 11.14 -1.05
CA ALA A 177 16.87 12.47 -0.68
C ALA A 177 17.63 12.47 0.66
N GLU A 178 17.18 11.65 1.59
CA GLU A 178 17.86 11.43 2.86
C GLU A 178 19.24 10.80 2.64
N PHE A 179 19.32 9.73 1.84
CA PHE A 179 20.60 9.13 1.47
C PHE A 179 21.56 10.16 0.86
N THR A 180 21.12 10.96 -0.13
CA THR A 180 22.01 11.93 -0.79
C THR A 180 22.45 13.06 0.15
N GLN A 181 21.58 13.50 1.05
CA GLN A 181 21.91 14.57 1.98
C GLN A 181 22.95 14.11 3.00
N ARG A 182 22.86 12.87 3.48
CA ARG A 182 23.80 12.32 4.46
C ARG A 182 25.15 11.95 3.85
N GLU A 183 25.13 11.19 2.75
CA GLU A 183 26.34 10.58 2.21
C GLU A 183 27.03 11.47 1.17
N LEU A 184 26.27 12.28 0.43
CA LEU A 184 26.79 13.10 -0.68
C LEU A 184 26.79 14.59 -0.35
N LEU A 185 26.30 14.97 0.84
CA LEU A 185 26.03 16.36 1.22
C LEU A 185 25.17 17.11 0.20
N TYR A 186 24.40 16.37 -0.60
CA TYR A 186 23.58 16.89 -1.69
C TYR A 186 22.12 16.89 -1.28
N LYS A 187 21.54 18.09 -1.29
CA LYS A 187 20.15 18.29 -0.91
C LYS A 187 19.25 18.27 -2.14
N ILE A 188 18.33 17.30 -2.15
CA ILE A 188 17.19 17.32 -3.07
C ILE A 188 16.15 18.27 -2.49
N GLU A 189 15.83 19.34 -3.22
CA GLU A 189 14.80 20.29 -2.82
C GLU A 189 13.40 19.76 -3.15
N MET A 190 12.38 20.39 -2.56
CA MET A 190 10.98 19.98 -2.70
C MET A 190 10.55 19.75 -4.14
N PHE A 191 10.97 20.65 -5.04
CA PHE A 191 10.57 20.67 -6.44
C PHE A 191 11.68 20.27 -7.41
N THR A 192 12.80 19.71 -6.92
CA THR A 192 13.88 19.24 -7.81
C THR A 192 13.36 18.19 -8.79
N VAL A 193 12.56 17.23 -8.33
CA VAL A 193 12.00 16.16 -9.18
C VAL A 193 10.85 16.62 -10.09
N THR A 194 10.29 17.79 -9.85
CA THR A 194 9.02 18.25 -10.44
C THR A 194 9.05 18.41 -11.96
N PRO A 195 10.09 18.96 -12.60
CA PRO A 195 10.07 19.16 -14.06
C PRO A 195 9.89 17.85 -14.82
N VAL A 196 10.68 16.82 -14.48
CA VAL A 196 10.55 15.48 -15.08
C VAL A 196 9.28 14.79 -14.60
N GLY A 197 8.95 14.90 -13.30
CA GLY A 197 7.76 14.29 -12.72
C GLY A 197 6.46 14.77 -13.37
N ILE A 198 6.31 16.06 -13.66
CA ILE A 198 5.12 16.59 -14.34
C ILE A 198 5.01 16.07 -15.77
N ILE A 199 6.12 16.01 -16.53
CA ILE A 199 6.09 15.49 -17.90
C ILE A 199 5.65 14.01 -17.89
N LEU A 200 6.23 13.20 -17.00
CA LEU A 200 5.85 11.79 -16.85
C LEU A 200 4.41 11.61 -16.35
N LEU A 201 3.94 12.48 -15.45
CA LEU A 201 2.55 12.50 -14.99
C LEU A 201 1.60 12.79 -16.16
N LEU A 202 1.90 13.80 -16.98
CA LEU A 202 1.05 14.17 -18.13
C LEU A 202 0.97 13.02 -19.15
N LEU A 203 2.11 12.41 -19.49
CA LEU A 203 2.15 11.23 -20.36
C LEU A 203 1.35 10.07 -19.77
N GLY A 204 1.51 9.82 -18.47
CA GLY A 204 0.76 8.80 -17.74
C GLY A 204 -0.72 9.09 -17.68
N MET A 205 -1.14 10.34 -17.46
CA MET A 205 -2.55 10.74 -17.48
C MET A 205 -3.19 10.51 -18.84
N VAL A 206 -2.50 10.85 -19.93
CA VAL A 206 -2.98 10.55 -21.29
C VAL A 206 -3.18 9.04 -21.45
N TYR A 207 -2.22 8.23 -21.02
CA TYR A 207 -2.35 6.78 -21.05
C TYR A 207 -3.51 6.25 -20.21
N LEU A 208 -3.65 6.74 -18.98
CA LEU A 208 -4.65 6.30 -18.01
C LEU A 208 -6.07 6.71 -18.36
N ILE A 209 -6.26 7.83 -19.05
CA ILE A 209 -7.58 8.31 -19.47
C ILE A 209 -8.04 7.59 -20.75
N TRP A 210 -7.14 7.40 -21.71
CA TRP A 210 -7.53 6.98 -23.07
C TRP A 210 -7.26 5.52 -23.38
N TRP A 211 -6.18 4.92 -22.88
CA TRP A 211 -5.78 3.56 -23.22
C TRP A 211 -6.07 2.57 -22.11
N ALA A 212 -5.73 2.89 -20.85
CA ALA A 212 -5.91 1.97 -19.74
C ALA A 212 -7.36 1.43 -19.65
N PRO A 213 -8.43 2.25 -19.64
CA PRO A 213 -9.81 1.77 -19.47
C PRO A 213 -10.29 0.88 -20.62
N ARG A 214 -9.65 0.96 -21.80
CA ARG A 214 -9.94 0.12 -22.96
C ARG A 214 -9.24 -1.24 -22.89
N LEU A 215 -8.12 -1.33 -22.18
CA LEU A 215 -7.34 -2.56 -22.00
C LEU A 215 -7.92 -3.44 -20.88
N ILE A 216 -8.62 -2.85 -19.92
CA ILE A 216 -9.28 -3.54 -18.81
C ILE A 216 -10.56 -4.19 -19.32
N SER A 217 -10.69 -5.51 -19.12
CA SER A 217 -11.91 -6.25 -19.45
C SER A 217 -13.09 -5.71 -18.64
N ASP A 218 -14.26 -5.63 -19.27
CA ASP A 218 -15.52 -5.30 -18.60
C ASP A 218 -16.10 -6.48 -17.80
N GLU A 219 -15.44 -7.64 -17.86
CA GLU A 219 -15.80 -8.86 -17.13
C GLU A 219 -15.56 -8.67 -15.62
N GLY A 220 -16.44 -7.93 -14.98
CA GLY A 220 -16.56 -7.84 -13.54
C GLY A 220 -18.03 -7.58 -13.22
N PRO A 221 -18.48 -7.78 -11.98
CA PRO A 221 -19.85 -7.47 -11.61
C PRO A 221 -20.17 -6.02 -12.00
N ALA A 222 -21.07 -5.84 -12.97
CA ALA A 222 -21.56 -4.54 -13.37
C ALA A 222 -22.34 -3.96 -12.19
N ILE A 223 -21.99 -2.77 -11.70
CA ILE A 223 -22.73 -2.12 -10.61
C ILE A 223 -24.06 -1.62 -11.21
N THR A 224 -25.01 -2.53 -11.39
CA THR A 224 -26.35 -2.24 -11.97
C THR A 224 -27.37 -1.87 -10.90
N SER A 225 -26.93 -1.59 -9.67
CA SER A 225 -27.77 -1.05 -8.61
C SER A 225 -26.97 -0.07 -7.76
N ASN A 226 -27.67 0.88 -7.12
CA ASN A 226 -27.11 1.89 -6.21
C ASN A 226 -26.35 1.31 -4.98
N ASP A 227 -26.13 -0.01 -4.92
CA ASP A 227 -25.46 -0.67 -3.81
C ASP A 227 -24.38 -1.68 -4.28
N PRO A 228 -23.10 -1.29 -4.37
CA PRO A 228 -21.98 -2.15 -4.84
C PRO A 228 -21.74 -3.41 -4.00
N VAL A 229 -22.44 -3.55 -2.87
CA VAL A 229 -22.45 -4.68 -1.93
C VAL A 229 -23.12 -5.93 -2.49
N THR A 230 -24.10 -5.77 -3.39
CA THR A 230 -24.98 -6.88 -3.81
C THR A 230 -24.34 -7.87 -4.78
N LEU A 231 -23.12 -7.61 -5.28
CA LEU A 231 -22.51 -8.43 -6.33
C LEU A 231 -21.18 -9.09 -5.95
N ARG A 232 -20.56 -8.72 -4.82
CA ARG A 232 -19.33 -9.35 -4.35
C ARG A 232 -19.67 -10.70 -3.72
N ARG A 233 -18.98 -11.75 -4.13
CA ARG A 233 -19.12 -13.07 -3.53
C ARG A 233 -18.26 -13.17 -2.28
N PHE A 234 -18.86 -13.45 -1.15
CA PHE A 234 -18.17 -13.71 0.10
C PHE A 234 -18.20 -15.21 0.40
N THR A 235 -17.16 -15.68 1.08
CA THR A 235 -17.16 -17.00 1.71
C THR A 235 -17.69 -16.85 3.13
N ALA A 236 -18.76 -17.57 3.47
CA ALA A 236 -19.41 -17.52 4.78
C ALA A 236 -19.55 -18.94 5.38
N GLU A 237 -19.58 -19.01 6.72
CA GLU A 237 -19.94 -20.23 7.47
C GLU A 237 -21.45 -20.22 7.73
N MET A 238 -22.17 -21.19 7.16
CA MET A 238 -23.58 -21.43 7.43
C MET A 238 -23.74 -22.75 8.19
N ARG A 239 -24.51 -22.73 9.28
CA ARG A 239 -24.80 -23.93 10.07
C ARG A 239 -26.13 -24.52 9.67
N VAL A 240 -26.16 -25.84 9.52
CA VAL A 240 -27.40 -26.61 9.40
C VAL A 240 -27.99 -26.78 10.79
N GLU A 241 -29.07 -26.04 11.08
CA GLU A 241 -29.77 -26.13 12.38
C GLU A 241 -30.69 -27.36 12.45
N ASP A 242 -31.11 -27.72 13.67
CA ASP A 242 -32.10 -28.79 13.88
C ASP A 242 -33.45 -28.41 13.23
N GLY A 243 -33.98 -29.28 12.38
CA GLY A 243 -35.24 -29.05 11.65
C GLY A 243 -35.11 -28.27 10.33
N CYS A 244 -33.88 -28.00 9.88
CA CYS A 244 -33.59 -27.36 8.59
C CYS A 244 -34.03 -28.25 7.41
N SER A 245 -34.63 -27.66 6.36
CA SER A 245 -35.20 -28.41 5.22
C SER A 245 -34.17 -29.15 4.37
N VAL A 246 -32.90 -28.80 4.53
CA VAL A 246 -31.75 -29.37 3.80
C VAL A 246 -31.19 -30.62 4.48
N VAL A 247 -31.64 -30.97 5.69
CA VAL A 247 -31.18 -32.17 6.41
C VAL A 247 -31.59 -33.42 5.64
N GLY A 248 -30.63 -34.31 5.38
CA GLY A 248 -30.82 -35.53 4.59
C GLY A 248 -30.68 -35.34 3.07
N MET A 249 -30.57 -34.11 2.57
CA MET A 249 -30.27 -33.86 1.15
C MET A 249 -28.79 -34.14 0.85
N GLN A 250 -28.51 -34.61 -0.37
CA GLN A 250 -27.15 -34.66 -0.88
C GLN A 250 -26.65 -33.25 -1.21
N VAL A 251 -25.35 -32.99 -1.02
CA VAL A 251 -24.75 -31.67 -1.33
C VAL A 251 -24.87 -31.35 -2.83
N THR A 252 -24.75 -32.35 -3.70
CA THR A 252 -24.94 -32.20 -5.15
C THR A 252 -26.37 -31.74 -5.48
N GLN A 253 -27.36 -32.38 -4.87
CA GLN A 253 -28.76 -32.00 -5.00
C GLN A 253 -29.04 -30.60 -4.42
N LEU A 254 -28.40 -30.26 -3.30
CA LEU A 254 -28.47 -28.93 -2.71
C LEU A 254 -27.99 -27.87 -3.74
N GLN A 255 -26.85 -28.12 -4.39
CA GLN A 255 -26.28 -27.21 -5.39
C GLN A 255 -27.14 -27.05 -6.65
N GLU A 256 -27.90 -28.08 -7.03
CA GLU A 256 -28.79 -28.06 -8.21
C GLU A 256 -30.17 -27.45 -7.92
N ASP A 257 -30.84 -27.89 -6.85
CA ASP A 257 -32.26 -27.60 -6.58
C ASP A 257 -32.47 -26.26 -5.83
N VAL A 258 -31.56 -25.92 -4.91
CA VAL A 258 -31.77 -24.81 -3.96
C VAL A 258 -30.75 -23.68 -4.14
N PHE A 259 -29.56 -23.97 -4.69
CA PHE A 259 -28.41 -23.05 -4.69
C PHE A 259 -27.78 -22.82 -6.07
N SER A 260 -28.57 -22.61 -7.14
CA SER A 260 -28.03 -22.28 -8.48
C SER A 260 -27.07 -21.07 -8.52
N LYS A 261 -27.03 -20.25 -7.46
CA LYS A 261 -26.18 -19.06 -7.31
C LYS A 261 -25.09 -19.17 -6.22
N LEU A 262 -25.10 -20.22 -5.39
CA LEU A 262 -24.26 -20.34 -4.21
C LEU A 262 -23.41 -21.62 -4.31
N ALA A 263 -22.10 -21.45 -4.34
CA ALA A 263 -21.19 -22.58 -4.42
C ALA A 263 -20.84 -23.07 -3.02
N VAL A 264 -21.24 -24.30 -2.67
CA VAL A 264 -20.71 -25.00 -1.50
C VAL A 264 -19.27 -25.39 -1.83
N SER A 265 -18.33 -24.93 -1.03
CA SER A 265 -16.90 -25.26 -1.18
C SER A 265 -16.47 -26.39 -0.25
N ARG A 266 -17.08 -26.46 0.95
CA ARG A 266 -16.78 -27.48 1.97
C ARG A 266 -17.99 -27.80 2.85
N VAL A 267 -17.98 -29.02 3.41
CA VAL A 267 -18.86 -29.44 4.49
C VAL A 267 -18.00 -29.92 5.65
N ILE A 268 -18.09 -29.24 6.79
CA ILE A 268 -17.32 -29.54 7.99
C ILE A 268 -18.25 -30.16 9.02
N ARG A 269 -17.95 -31.39 9.43
CA ARG A 269 -18.71 -32.15 10.43
C ARG A 269 -17.85 -32.37 11.68
N GLY A 270 -18.23 -31.73 12.79
CA GLY A 270 -17.43 -31.74 14.01
C GLY A 270 -16.07 -31.04 13.81
N GLU A 271 -15.01 -31.57 14.43
CA GLU A 271 -13.66 -30.99 14.33
C GLU A 271 -12.73 -31.69 13.33
N LEU A 272 -13.03 -32.93 12.95
CA LEU A 272 -12.10 -33.81 12.22
C LEU A 272 -12.50 -34.08 10.78
N VAL A 273 -13.76 -33.87 10.42
CA VAL A 273 -14.28 -34.24 9.09
C VAL A 273 -14.48 -32.98 8.26
N ASP A 274 -13.72 -32.88 7.16
CA ASP A 274 -13.74 -31.76 6.20
C ASP A 274 -13.91 -32.33 4.78
N TYR A 275 -15.16 -32.41 4.32
CA TYR A 275 -15.49 -32.84 2.96
C TYR A 275 -15.23 -31.69 1.98
N LYS A 276 -14.59 -32.00 0.85
CA LYS A 276 -14.27 -31.05 -0.23
C LYS A 276 -14.93 -31.51 -1.52
N ALA A 277 -15.20 -30.56 -2.43
CA ALA A 277 -15.65 -30.90 -3.76
C ALA A 277 -14.64 -31.81 -4.50
N PRO A 278 -15.11 -32.78 -5.31
CA PRO A 278 -16.51 -33.12 -5.58
C PRO A 278 -17.18 -33.88 -4.42
N PHE A 279 -18.42 -33.51 -4.08
CA PHE A 279 -19.18 -34.04 -2.93
C PHE A 279 -19.93 -35.34 -3.26
N GLU A 280 -19.23 -36.34 -3.78
CA GLU A 280 -19.83 -37.64 -4.09
C GLU A 280 -20.34 -38.30 -2.79
N ASP A 281 -21.64 -38.62 -2.76
CA ASP A 281 -22.36 -39.29 -1.66
C ASP A 281 -22.37 -38.57 -0.29
N VAL A 282 -22.13 -37.25 -0.24
CA VAL A 282 -22.19 -36.49 1.02
C VAL A 282 -23.62 -36.04 1.31
N THR A 283 -24.25 -36.62 2.33
CA THR A 283 -25.56 -36.20 2.86
C THR A 283 -25.41 -35.24 4.03
N LEU A 284 -26.18 -34.16 4.02
CA LEU A 284 -26.19 -33.13 5.06
C LEU A 284 -26.87 -33.61 6.35
N MET A 285 -26.25 -33.31 7.49
CA MET A 285 -26.75 -33.61 8.83
C MET A 285 -26.89 -32.32 9.64
N ALA A 286 -27.80 -32.33 10.62
CA ALA A 286 -27.88 -31.24 11.59
C ALA A 286 -26.54 -31.09 12.34
N GLY A 287 -26.11 -29.85 12.52
CA GLY A 287 -24.80 -29.50 13.08
C GLY A 287 -23.67 -29.40 12.05
N ASP A 288 -23.87 -29.78 10.79
CA ASP A 288 -22.89 -29.56 9.72
C ASP A 288 -22.68 -28.06 9.50
N ILE A 289 -21.42 -27.69 9.22
CA ILE A 289 -21.03 -26.33 8.86
C ILE A 289 -20.68 -26.31 7.38
N LEU A 290 -21.45 -25.55 6.61
CA LEU A 290 -21.26 -25.34 5.18
C LEU A 290 -20.42 -24.10 4.95
N LEU A 291 -19.33 -24.26 4.21
CA LEU A 291 -18.55 -23.13 3.72
C LEU A 291 -19.08 -22.76 2.34
N VAL A 292 -19.88 -21.70 2.28
CA VAL A 292 -20.60 -21.29 1.07
C VAL A 292 -20.03 -20.02 0.49
N MET A 293 -20.00 -19.92 -0.84
CA MET A 293 -19.56 -18.74 -1.58
C MET A 293 -20.73 -18.14 -2.38
N GLY A 294 -21.13 -16.91 -2.04
CA GLY A 294 -22.24 -16.21 -2.69
C GLY A 294 -22.30 -14.73 -2.32
N THR A 295 -23.21 -13.98 -2.94
CA THR A 295 -23.40 -12.56 -2.59
C THR A 295 -24.11 -12.40 -1.26
N ILE A 296 -24.06 -11.21 -0.66
CA ILE A 296 -24.78 -10.94 0.60
C ILE A 296 -26.28 -11.16 0.45
N THR A 297 -26.83 -10.86 -0.72
CA THR A 297 -28.24 -11.11 -1.05
C THR A 297 -28.53 -12.61 -1.04
N ASP A 298 -27.68 -13.40 -1.71
CA ASP A 298 -27.84 -14.85 -1.76
C ASP A 298 -27.72 -15.48 -0.36
N LEU A 299 -26.74 -15.03 0.44
CA LEU A 299 -26.52 -15.53 1.80
C LEU A 299 -27.73 -15.26 2.71
N LYS A 300 -28.34 -14.07 2.62
CA LYS A 300 -29.54 -13.72 3.39
C LYS A 300 -30.78 -14.47 2.91
N GLU A 301 -30.93 -14.64 1.60
CA GLU A 301 -32.05 -15.40 1.01
C GLU A 301 -32.01 -16.85 1.49
N CYS A 302 -30.82 -17.45 1.55
CA CYS A 302 -30.63 -18.80 2.08
C CYS A 302 -30.88 -18.91 3.58
N GLU A 303 -30.50 -17.89 4.36
CA GLU A 303 -30.84 -17.85 5.78
C GLU A 303 -32.37 -17.84 6.00
N PHE A 304 -33.08 -17.05 5.20
CA PHE A 304 -34.53 -16.90 5.32
C PHE A 304 -35.32 -18.13 4.82
N HIS A 305 -34.93 -18.71 3.69
CA HIS A 305 -35.71 -19.77 3.02
C HIS A 305 -35.30 -21.19 3.38
N CYS A 306 -34.02 -21.43 3.71
CA CYS A 306 -33.51 -22.78 3.93
C CYS A 306 -33.42 -23.13 5.41
N GLY A 307 -33.53 -22.16 6.33
CA GLY A 307 -33.29 -22.38 7.76
C GLY A 307 -31.82 -22.61 8.11
N LEU A 308 -30.91 -22.26 7.18
CA LEU A 308 -29.47 -22.23 7.44
C LEU A 308 -29.15 -21.00 8.27
N SER A 309 -28.52 -21.14 9.42
CA SER A 309 -28.10 -19.96 10.18
C SER A 309 -26.76 -19.47 9.66
N LEU A 310 -26.71 -18.22 9.16
CA LEU A 310 -25.44 -17.49 9.08
C LEU A 310 -24.88 -17.48 10.49
N THR A 311 -23.68 -18.01 10.68
CA THR A 311 -23.11 -18.08 12.03
C THR A 311 -22.31 -16.80 12.28
N PRO A 312 -22.85 -15.72 12.90
CA PRO A 312 -22.01 -14.68 13.45
C PRO A 312 -21.23 -15.34 14.59
N TYR A 313 -19.92 -15.52 14.40
CA TYR A 313 -19.16 -16.34 15.34
C TYR A 313 -19.09 -15.68 16.73
N LEU A 314 -19.93 -16.17 17.65
CA LEU A 314 -19.63 -16.70 18.98
C LEU A 314 -20.97 -17.05 19.68
N PRO A 315 -21.21 -18.32 20.07
CA PRO A 315 -22.27 -18.68 21.01
C PRO A 315 -21.95 -18.07 22.39
N GLY A 316 -22.97 -17.55 23.10
CA GLY A 316 -22.85 -17.30 24.55
C GLY A 316 -23.18 -15.88 25.06
N HIS A 317 -23.53 -14.93 24.20
CA HIS A 317 -24.04 -13.63 24.66
C HIS A 317 -25.36 -13.28 23.96
N PRO A 318 -26.52 -13.37 24.66
CA PRO A 318 -27.76 -12.85 24.13
C PRO A 318 -27.58 -11.36 23.86
N VAL A 319 -27.78 -10.98 22.61
CA VAL A 319 -27.74 -9.59 22.17
C VAL A 319 -29.09 -8.97 22.56
N PRO A 320 -29.13 -7.83 23.27
CA PRO A 320 -30.38 -7.14 23.56
C PRO A 320 -31.18 -6.89 22.27
N GLU A 321 -32.51 -7.07 22.29
CA GLU A 321 -33.35 -6.87 21.09
C GLU A 321 -33.17 -5.49 20.45
N ASP A 322 -32.91 -4.47 21.27
CA ASP A 322 -32.67 -3.10 20.82
C ASP A 322 -31.40 -2.94 19.97
N GLU A 323 -30.34 -3.70 20.28
CA GLU A 323 -29.13 -3.74 19.44
C GLU A 323 -29.37 -4.54 18.16
N ARG A 324 -30.20 -5.58 18.22
CA ARG A 324 -30.48 -6.46 17.07
C ARG A 324 -31.16 -5.72 15.92
N LYS A 325 -32.06 -4.77 16.23
CA LYS A 325 -32.72 -3.90 15.23
C LYS A 325 -31.80 -2.82 14.64
N ARG A 326 -30.68 -2.52 15.30
CA ARG A 326 -29.73 -1.47 14.89
C ARG A 326 -28.46 -2.03 14.24
N ARG A 327 -28.33 -3.34 14.13
CA ARG A 327 -27.19 -3.97 13.47
C ARG A 327 -27.19 -3.63 11.99
N MET A 328 -26.01 -3.30 11.51
CA MET A 328 -25.74 -3.10 10.10
C MET A 328 -24.52 -3.93 9.70
N LEU A 329 -24.47 -4.24 8.41
CA LEU A 329 -23.29 -4.84 7.81
C LEU A 329 -22.32 -3.74 7.39
N ALA A 330 -21.04 -4.03 7.50
CA ALA A 330 -19.98 -3.18 7.00
C ALA A 330 -18.88 -4.03 6.35
N GLU A 331 -18.26 -3.47 5.32
CA GLU A 331 -17.14 -4.09 4.64
C GLU A 331 -15.84 -3.44 5.10
N LEU A 332 -14.94 -4.24 5.66
CA LEU A 332 -13.64 -3.82 6.18
C LEU A 332 -12.53 -4.52 5.40
N VAL A 333 -11.70 -3.75 4.69
CA VAL A 333 -10.47 -4.28 4.10
C VAL A 333 -9.37 -4.29 5.15
N ILE A 334 -8.64 -5.40 5.30
CA ILE A 334 -7.46 -5.46 6.16
C ILE A 334 -6.35 -4.60 5.53
N SER A 335 -5.97 -3.54 6.26
CA SER A 335 -4.93 -2.61 5.81
C SER A 335 -3.58 -3.33 5.65
N PRO A 336 -2.72 -2.95 4.67
CA PRO A 336 -1.41 -3.56 4.48
C PRO A 336 -0.44 -3.45 5.68
N ASP A 337 -0.66 -2.49 6.57
CA ASP A 337 0.14 -2.31 7.80
C ASP A 337 -0.63 -2.76 9.06
N SER A 338 -1.70 -3.55 8.90
CA SER A 338 -2.51 -4.05 10.00
C SER A 338 -1.74 -5.03 10.88
N ARG A 339 -1.84 -4.85 12.20
CA ARG A 339 -1.24 -5.77 13.19
C ARG A 339 -1.96 -7.13 13.25
N LEU A 340 -3.11 -7.23 12.58
CA LEU A 340 -3.92 -8.43 12.51
C LEU A 340 -3.40 -9.41 11.45
N ILE A 341 -2.50 -8.96 10.57
CA ILE A 341 -1.90 -9.81 9.53
C ILE A 341 -1.13 -10.95 10.18
N GLY A 342 -1.38 -12.18 9.70
CA GLY A 342 -0.77 -13.40 10.22
C GLY A 342 -1.47 -14.00 11.45
N GLN A 343 -2.44 -13.29 12.04
CA GLN A 343 -3.27 -13.82 13.13
C GLN A 343 -4.54 -14.49 12.58
N ASN A 344 -5.08 -15.47 13.29
CA ASN A 344 -6.38 -16.06 12.95
C ASN A 344 -7.55 -15.25 13.55
N LEU A 345 -8.71 -15.31 12.90
CA LEU A 345 -9.91 -14.54 13.31
C LEU A 345 -10.35 -14.83 14.76
N GLU A 346 -10.17 -16.08 15.20
CA GLU A 346 -10.46 -16.51 16.57
C GLU A 346 -9.57 -15.84 17.62
N ALA A 347 -8.25 -15.74 17.38
CA ALA A 347 -7.30 -15.10 18.29
C ALA A 347 -7.50 -13.59 18.38
N ILE A 348 -7.89 -12.95 17.27
CA ILE A 348 -8.16 -11.50 17.22
C ILE A 348 -9.35 -11.13 18.10
N ARG A 349 -10.36 -12.01 18.23
CA ARG A 349 -11.58 -11.76 19.01
C ARG A 349 -12.25 -10.43 18.63
N LEU A 350 -12.51 -10.23 17.34
CA LEU A 350 -13.08 -8.98 16.78
C LEU A 350 -14.27 -8.45 17.57
N ARG A 351 -15.18 -9.32 18.03
CA ARG A 351 -16.36 -8.94 18.80
C ARG A 351 -16.02 -8.34 20.16
N ARG A 352 -15.00 -8.86 20.84
CA ARG A 352 -14.54 -8.35 22.15
C ARG A 352 -13.69 -7.10 22.01
N GLN A 353 -12.84 -7.03 20.98
CA GLN A 353 -11.91 -5.93 20.79
C GLN A 353 -12.57 -4.70 20.15
N PHE A 354 -13.44 -4.92 19.17
CA PHE A 354 -14.01 -3.87 18.32
C PHE A 354 -15.54 -3.78 18.39
N GLY A 355 -16.22 -4.75 19.02
CA GLY A 355 -17.69 -4.77 19.09
C GLY A 355 -18.36 -5.18 17.77
N VAL A 356 -17.60 -5.76 16.83
CA VAL A 356 -18.11 -6.23 15.53
C VAL A 356 -17.82 -7.72 15.34
N ALA A 357 -18.73 -8.44 14.70
CA ALA A 357 -18.57 -9.86 14.40
C ALA A 357 -18.24 -10.05 12.91
N ALA A 358 -17.21 -10.84 12.59
CA ALA A 358 -16.97 -11.23 11.20
C ALA A 358 -18.01 -12.28 10.79
N VAL A 359 -18.70 -12.00 9.69
CA VAL A 359 -19.77 -12.84 9.11
C VAL A 359 -19.21 -13.61 7.92
N ALA A 360 -18.44 -12.93 7.08
CA ALA A 360 -17.91 -13.52 5.86
C ALA A 360 -16.58 -12.86 5.46
N ILE A 361 -15.85 -13.51 4.57
CA ILE A 361 -14.55 -13.04 4.09
C ILE A 361 -14.45 -13.27 2.58
N ASN A 362 -13.92 -12.28 1.87
CA ASN A 362 -13.57 -12.38 0.46
C ASN A 362 -12.04 -12.27 0.32
N ARG A 363 -11.47 -13.24 -0.40
CA ARG A 363 -10.06 -13.28 -0.78
C ARG A 363 -9.95 -13.56 -2.28
N PRO A 364 -9.56 -12.58 -3.12
CA PRO A 364 -9.66 -12.68 -4.59
C PRO A 364 -8.87 -13.81 -5.23
N THR A 365 -7.76 -14.25 -4.64
CA THR A 365 -6.77 -15.12 -5.31
C THR A 365 -6.52 -16.47 -4.66
N ARG A 366 -7.17 -16.78 -3.53
CA ARG A 366 -7.01 -18.07 -2.86
C ARG A 366 -8.27 -18.47 -2.14
N GLU A 367 -8.63 -19.74 -2.32
CA GLU A 367 -9.69 -20.39 -1.56
C GLU A 367 -9.34 -20.42 -0.07
N ILE A 368 -10.35 -20.25 0.77
CA ILE A 368 -10.20 -20.30 2.22
C ILE A 368 -10.07 -21.76 2.65
N GLN A 369 -9.02 -22.04 3.42
CA GLN A 369 -8.77 -23.40 3.92
C GLN A 369 -9.40 -23.59 5.29
N GLY A 370 -10.25 -24.61 5.42
CA GLY A 370 -10.93 -24.94 6.66
C GLY A 370 -11.94 -23.87 7.06
N ARG A 371 -12.09 -23.65 8.38
CA ARG A 371 -13.03 -22.69 8.94
C ARG A 371 -12.53 -21.24 8.76
N ILE A 372 -13.45 -20.32 8.49
CA ILE A 372 -13.19 -18.87 8.46
C ILE A 372 -12.56 -18.44 9.79
N THR A 373 -13.05 -18.96 10.91
CA THR A 373 -12.53 -18.67 12.26
C THR A 373 -11.04 -18.97 12.45
N LYS A 374 -10.57 -20.09 11.88
CA LYS A 374 -9.17 -20.52 11.95
C LYS A 374 -8.31 -19.94 10.83
N THR A 375 -8.90 -19.18 9.91
CA THR A 375 -8.20 -18.60 8.78
C THR A 375 -7.31 -17.45 9.25
N THR A 376 -6.03 -17.50 8.85
CA THR A 376 -5.07 -16.42 9.06
C THR A 376 -5.38 -15.25 8.13
N LEU A 377 -5.54 -14.05 8.70
CA LEU A 377 -5.76 -12.83 7.94
C LEU A 377 -4.50 -12.39 7.18
N ARG A 378 -4.71 -11.80 6.01
CA ARG A 378 -3.68 -11.24 5.13
C ARG A 378 -4.04 -9.81 4.76
N ALA A 379 -3.01 -9.04 4.40
CA ALA A 379 -3.20 -7.72 3.81
C ALA A 379 -4.13 -7.81 2.58
N GLY A 380 -5.14 -6.95 2.54
CA GLY A 380 -6.12 -6.91 1.47
C GLY A 380 -7.27 -7.91 1.60
N ASP A 381 -7.38 -8.73 2.64
CA ASP A 381 -8.59 -9.49 2.89
C ASP A 381 -9.79 -8.55 3.10
N LEU A 382 -10.94 -8.85 2.49
CA LEU A 382 -12.17 -8.09 2.69
C LEU A 382 -13.06 -8.84 3.67
N LEU A 383 -13.28 -8.27 4.85
CA LEU A 383 -14.15 -8.82 5.88
C LEU A 383 -15.53 -8.17 5.78
N LEU A 384 -16.57 -8.99 5.72
CA LEU A 384 -17.92 -8.57 6.01
C LEU A 384 -18.15 -8.70 7.51
N VAL A 385 -18.43 -7.59 8.17
CA VAL A 385 -18.68 -7.56 9.61
C VAL A 385 -20.09 -7.07 9.92
N GLU A 386 -20.65 -7.55 11.02
CA GLU A 386 -21.91 -7.10 11.58
C GLU A 386 -21.66 -6.38 12.91
N GLY A 387 -22.27 -5.22 13.09
CA GLY A 387 -22.18 -4.43 14.32
C GLY A 387 -23.17 -3.27 14.33
N ILE A 388 -23.22 -2.53 15.44
CA ILE A 388 -23.99 -1.29 15.52
C ILE A 388 -23.17 -0.11 14.93
N PRO A 389 -23.81 0.93 14.37
CA PRO A 389 -23.13 2.08 13.75
C PRO A 389 -22.03 2.68 14.65
N GLU A 390 -22.29 2.81 15.95
CA GLU A 390 -21.38 3.42 16.93
C GLU A 390 -20.08 2.61 17.13
N ARG A 391 -20.09 1.32 16.74
CA ARG A 391 -18.91 0.45 16.76
C ARG A 391 -18.23 0.36 15.40
N ILE A 392 -18.99 0.51 14.32
CA ILE A 392 -18.47 0.45 12.94
C ILE A 392 -17.81 1.77 12.54
N GLU A 393 -18.41 2.92 12.83
CA GLU A 393 -17.87 4.23 12.44
C GLU A 393 -16.44 4.48 12.95
N PRO A 394 -16.08 4.15 14.21
CA PRO A 394 -14.70 4.27 14.68
C PRO A 394 -13.71 3.39 13.92
N LEU A 395 -14.16 2.30 13.29
CA LEU A 395 -13.28 1.41 12.51
C LEU A 395 -12.82 2.06 11.20
N ALA A 396 -13.56 3.01 10.65
CA ALA A 396 -13.10 3.82 9.51
C ALA A 396 -11.83 4.63 9.85
N SER A 397 -11.68 4.98 11.13
CA SER A 397 -10.54 5.72 11.66
C SER A 397 -9.43 4.84 12.21
N ASN A 398 -9.63 3.53 12.24
CA ASN A 398 -8.68 2.54 12.73
C ASN A 398 -7.62 2.27 11.65
N ARG A 399 -6.40 1.92 12.06
CA ARG A 399 -5.25 1.69 11.19
C ARG A 399 -5.25 0.27 10.62
N ASP A 400 -5.87 -0.64 11.36
CA ASP A 400 -5.89 -2.06 11.07
C ASP A 400 -6.94 -2.41 9.98
N PHE A 401 -7.89 -1.51 9.73
CA PHE A 401 -8.99 -1.66 8.77
C PHE A 401 -9.13 -0.46 7.85
N LEU A 402 -9.66 -0.68 6.66
CA LEU A 402 -10.17 0.37 5.78
C LEU A 402 -11.66 0.10 5.58
N LEU A 403 -12.51 1.02 6.05
CA LEU A 403 -13.96 0.89 5.87
C LEU A 403 -14.29 1.17 4.41
N TYR A 404 -14.68 0.12 3.69
CA TYR A 404 -15.05 0.19 2.29
C TYR A 404 -16.52 0.58 2.12
N TRP A 405 -17.41 0.03 2.96
CA TRP A 405 -18.86 0.30 2.93
C TRP A 405 -19.51 0.09 4.31
N GLY A 406 -20.66 0.75 4.56
CA GLY A 406 -21.49 0.54 5.76
C GLY A 406 -21.64 1.77 6.67
N ALA A 407 -20.82 2.81 6.50
CA ALA A 407 -21.03 4.09 7.17
C ALA A 407 -21.28 5.20 6.14
N HIS A 408 -22.54 5.36 5.73
CA HIS A 408 -22.95 6.49 4.88
C HIS A 408 -22.63 7.87 5.51
N ASN A 409 -22.29 7.92 6.81
CA ASN A 409 -22.04 9.15 7.56
C ASN A 409 -20.61 9.30 8.13
N ALA A 410 -19.69 8.35 7.90
CA ALA A 410 -18.31 8.47 8.39
C ALA A 410 -17.42 9.39 7.53
N VAL A 411 -18.02 10.14 6.61
CA VAL A 411 -17.35 11.28 5.99
C VAL A 411 -17.14 12.32 7.09
N ASN A 412 -15.90 12.43 7.58
CA ASN A 412 -15.49 13.45 8.55
C ASN A 412 -16.05 14.80 8.06
N LYS A 413 -17.01 15.39 8.81
CA LYS A 413 -17.43 16.76 8.56
C LYS A 413 -16.18 17.62 8.54
N PRO A 414 -15.99 18.51 7.54
CA PRO A 414 -14.75 19.26 7.38
C PRO A 414 -14.58 20.27 8.52
N GLN A 415 -14.15 19.79 9.67
CA GLN A 415 -13.77 20.63 10.80
C GLN A 415 -12.32 21.02 10.60
N LYS A 416 -12.07 22.31 10.45
CA LYS A 416 -10.73 22.91 10.34
C LYS A 416 -9.95 22.55 9.08
N ALA A 417 -10.63 22.09 8.02
CA ALA A 417 -10.05 21.88 6.69
C ALA A 417 -9.25 23.10 6.22
N ARG A 418 -9.83 24.31 6.32
CA ARG A 418 -9.17 25.56 5.92
C ARG A 418 -7.88 25.83 6.69
N VAL A 419 -7.85 25.52 7.99
CA VAL A 419 -6.66 25.73 8.85
C VAL A 419 -5.57 24.74 8.45
N ALA A 420 -5.92 23.46 8.27
CA ALA A 420 -4.97 22.44 7.86
C ALA A 420 -4.38 22.75 6.47
N THR A 421 -5.23 23.14 5.50
CA THR A 421 -4.78 23.57 4.17
C THR A 421 -3.89 24.81 4.24
N ALA A 422 -4.24 25.80 5.06
CA ALA A 422 -3.41 27.00 5.23
C ALA A 422 -2.02 26.67 5.83
N ILE A 423 -1.95 25.77 6.80
CA ILE A 423 -0.67 25.30 7.37
C ILE A 423 0.16 24.61 6.29
N LEU A 424 -0.43 23.66 5.54
CA LEU A 424 0.26 22.97 4.46
C LEU A 424 0.77 23.93 3.38
N LEU A 425 -0.08 24.86 2.92
CA LEU A 425 0.31 25.90 1.96
C LEU A 425 1.42 26.79 2.52
N GLY A 426 1.35 27.15 3.81
CA GLY A 426 2.41 27.90 4.48
C GLY A 426 3.75 27.16 4.45
N ILE A 427 3.77 25.86 4.77
CA ILE A 427 4.98 25.02 4.66
C ILE A 427 5.50 25.01 3.23
N ILE A 428 4.62 24.80 2.24
CA ILE A 428 5.00 24.73 0.82
C ILE A 428 5.60 26.05 0.33
N VAL A 429 4.92 27.17 0.59
CA VAL A 429 5.36 28.50 0.17
C VAL A 429 6.69 28.85 0.83
N LEU A 430 6.83 28.66 2.14
CA LEU A 430 8.07 28.96 2.86
C LEU A 430 9.23 28.04 2.41
N ALA A 431 8.96 26.75 2.20
CA ALA A 431 9.96 25.81 1.71
C ALA A 431 10.45 26.14 0.29
N ALA A 432 9.63 26.85 -0.52
CA ALA A 432 10.01 27.30 -1.85
C ALA A 432 10.99 28.49 -1.83
N PHE A 433 10.97 29.33 -0.78
CA PHE A 433 11.85 30.50 -0.64
C PHE A 433 13.14 30.20 0.13
N GLU A 434 13.12 29.27 1.08
CA GLU A 434 14.30 28.93 1.88
C GLU A 434 14.36 27.42 2.19
N SER A 435 15.07 26.68 1.34
CA SER A 435 15.08 25.23 1.41
C SER A 435 15.73 24.71 2.70
N LYS A 436 16.75 25.39 3.27
CA LYS A 436 17.56 24.95 4.43
C LYS A 436 16.76 24.70 5.72
N ALA A 437 15.54 25.22 5.85
CA ALA A 437 14.72 25.08 7.06
C ALA A 437 13.69 23.94 7.03
N MET A 438 13.69 23.03 6.04
CA MET A 438 12.63 22.02 5.89
C MET A 438 12.30 21.19 7.15
N PRO A 439 13.28 20.67 7.93
CA PRO A 439 12.99 19.98 9.19
C PRO A 439 12.27 20.88 10.20
N VAL A 440 12.67 22.15 10.27
CA VAL A 440 12.09 23.16 11.16
C VAL A 440 10.68 23.51 10.71
N LEU A 441 10.47 23.76 9.41
CA LEU A 441 9.16 24.09 8.85
C LEU A 441 8.16 22.94 9.00
N ALA A 442 8.60 21.71 8.72
CA ALA A 442 7.77 20.53 8.86
C ALA A 442 7.37 20.29 10.34
N THR A 443 8.32 20.39 11.27
CA THR A 443 8.05 20.22 12.71
C THR A 443 7.18 21.33 13.27
N LEU A 444 7.40 22.59 12.87
CA LEU A 444 6.53 23.72 13.19
C LEU A 444 5.11 23.49 12.65
N GLY A 445 4.98 23.03 11.41
CA GLY A 445 3.71 22.66 10.80
C GLY A 445 2.97 21.56 11.57
N ALA A 446 3.67 20.50 11.96
CA ALA A 446 3.12 19.43 12.79
C ALA A 446 2.68 19.94 14.16
N ALA A 447 3.46 20.82 14.79
CA ALA A 447 3.11 21.46 16.06
C ALA A 447 1.86 22.35 15.91
N LEU A 448 1.79 23.16 14.86
CA LEU A 448 0.62 24.00 14.57
C LEU A 448 -0.64 23.15 14.34
N MET A 449 -0.53 22.03 13.63
CA MET A 449 -1.64 21.09 13.44
C MET A 449 -2.16 20.51 14.77
N LEU A 450 -1.27 20.26 15.73
CA LEU A 450 -1.64 19.80 17.08
C LEU A 450 -2.26 20.93 17.92
N ILE A 451 -1.65 22.12 17.93
CA ILE A 451 -2.12 23.29 18.70
C ILE A 451 -3.50 23.73 18.23
N THR A 452 -3.70 23.81 16.90
CA THR A 452 -5.00 24.14 16.30
C THR A 452 -6.01 22.99 16.43
N ARG A 453 -5.60 21.83 16.95
CA ARG A 453 -6.38 20.59 17.06
C ARG A 453 -7.00 20.17 15.73
N CYS A 454 -6.22 20.24 14.65
CA CYS A 454 -6.51 19.55 13.39
C CYS A 454 -6.37 18.03 13.55
N LEU A 455 -5.48 17.59 14.45
CA LEU A 455 -5.40 16.21 14.93
C LEU A 455 -5.01 16.16 16.42
N THR A 456 -5.22 15.02 17.05
CA THR A 456 -4.82 14.74 18.44
C THR A 456 -3.40 14.17 18.51
N LEU A 457 -2.76 14.27 19.68
CA LEU A 457 -1.43 13.71 19.90
C LEU A 457 -1.38 12.19 19.65
N LYS A 458 -2.42 11.45 20.04
CA LYS A 458 -2.54 10.02 19.75
C LYS A 458 -2.59 9.74 18.25
N GLN A 459 -3.29 10.58 17.48
CA GLN A 459 -3.33 10.48 16.02
C GLN A 459 -1.96 10.80 15.40
N ALA A 460 -1.24 11.80 15.91
CA ALA A 460 0.10 12.15 15.44
C ALA A 460 1.10 11.02 15.69
N TYR A 461 1.15 10.46 16.90
CA TYR A 461 2.02 9.33 17.20
C TYR A 461 1.65 8.10 16.39
N SER A 462 0.36 7.93 16.12
CA SER A 462 -0.04 6.92 15.18
C SER A 462 0.58 7.25 13.81
N SER A 463 0.35 8.42 13.20
CA SER A 463 0.70 8.71 11.80
C SER A 463 2.17 8.45 11.46
N ILE A 464 3.07 8.56 12.43
CA ILE A 464 4.46 8.13 12.31
C ILE A 464 4.53 6.60 12.23
N SER A 465 4.80 6.07 11.03
CA SER A 465 4.99 4.64 10.84
C SER A 465 6.38 4.22 11.34
N SER A 466 6.43 3.40 12.40
CA SER A 466 7.67 2.79 12.91
C SER A 466 8.45 2.11 11.79
N LYS A 467 7.73 1.50 10.84
CA LYS A 467 8.29 0.87 9.65
C LYS A 467 9.05 1.85 8.77
N ILE A 468 8.47 3.01 8.43
CA ILE A 468 9.18 4.01 7.61
C ILE A 468 10.43 4.48 8.35
N VAL A 469 10.32 4.84 9.63
CA VAL A 469 11.45 5.31 10.45
C VAL A 469 12.59 4.29 10.49
N LEU A 470 12.28 3.03 10.76
CA LEU A 470 13.27 1.95 10.81
C LEU A 470 13.88 1.67 9.43
N LEU A 471 13.09 1.75 8.35
CA LEU A 471 13.61 1.59 7.00
C LEU A 471 14.60 2.70 6.65
N ILE A 472 14.32 3.96 7.03
CA ILE A 472 15.24 5.10 6.80
C ILE A 472 16.54 4.90 7.61
N ALA A 473 16.42 4.56 8.89
CA ALA A 473 17.59 4.37 9.74
C ALA A 473 18.47 3.22 9.21
N ALA A 474 17.85 2.08 8.88
CA ALA A 474 18.56 0.93 8.33
C ALA A 474 19.14 1.19 6.94
N SER A 475 18.48 1.98 6.09
CA SER A 475 19.02 2.34 4.77
C SER A 475 20.28 3.15 4.85
N LEU A 476 20.29 4.14 5.77
CA LEU A 476 21.48 4.93 5.99
C LEU A 476 22.60 4.07 6.58
N ALA A 477 22.28 3.19 7.54
CA ALA A 477 23.27 2.26 8.09
C ALA A 477 23.87 1.33 7.02
N MET A 478 23.03 0.77 6.14
CA MET A 478 23.50 -0.05 5.02
C MET A 478 24.33 0.75 4.02
N GLY A 479 23.90 1.97 3.66
CA GLY A 479 24.65 2.85 2.76
C GLY A 479 26.06 3.16 3.30
N GLN A 480 26.16 3.52 4.59
CA GLN A 480 27.43 3.77 5.26
C GLN A 480 28.32 2.52 5.32
N ALA A 481 27.73 1.37 5.66
CA ALA A 481 28.45 0.10 5.66
C ALA A 481 28.98 -0.25 4.26
N MET A 482 28.18 -0.05 3.21
CA MET A 482 28.59 -0.31 1.84
C MET A 482 29.74 0.62 1.41
N HIS A 483 29.57 1.92 1.65
CA HIS A 483 30.56 2.91 1.24
C HIS A 483 31.89 2.74 1.98
N ALA A 484 31.85 2.57 3.30
CA ALA A 484 33.05 2.42 4.10
C ALA A 484 33.81 1.10 3.83
N THR A 485 33.13 0.06 3.34
CA THR A 485 33.77 -1.21 2.94
C THR A 485 34.16 -1.26 1.46
N GLY A 486 33.71 -0.32 0.62
CA GLY A 486 33.88 -0.36 -0.83
C GLY A 486 32.99 -1.40 -1.54
N ALA A 487 31.96 -1.91 -0.87
CA ALA A 487 31.03 -2.89 -1.43
C ALA A 487 30.16 -2.30 -2.55
N ASP A 488 29.83 -1.01 -2.46
CA ASP A 488 29.16 -0.23 -3.50
C ASP A 488 29.95 -0.21 -4.83
N LEU A 489 31.27 -0.02 -4.76
CA LEU A 489 32.17 -0.06 -5.91
C LEU A 489 32.22 -1.45 -6.56
N LEU A 490 32.21 -2.54 -5.79
CA LEU A 490 32.20 -3.91 -6.34
C LEU A 490 30.94 -4.16 -7.19
N ILE A 491 29.78 -3.70 -6.71
CA ILE A 491 28.52 -3.81 -7.47
C ILE A 491 28.59 -2.95 -8.73
N ALA A 492 29.04 -1.70 -8.61
CA ALA A 492 29.14 -0.78 -9.73
C ALA A 492 30.03 -1.33 -10.85
N HIS A 493 31.22 -1.84 -10.52
CA HIS A 493 32.12 -2.47 -11.50
C HIS A 493 31.47 -3.69 -12.15
N GLY A 494 30.82 -4.56 -11.37
CA GLY A 494 30.10 -5.72 -11.91
C GLY A 494 29.01 -5.31 -12.91
N PHE A 495 28.24 -4.26 -12.60
CA PHE A 495 27.25 -3.72 -13.53
C PHE A 495 27.91 -3.11 -14.78
N LEU A 496 28.93 -2.29 -14.62
CA LEU A 496 29.61 -1.59 -15.72
C LEU A 496 30.31 -2.54 -16.69
N THR A 497 30.83 -3.69 -16.22
CA THR A 497 31.39 -4.72 -17.11
C THR A 497 30.35 -5.34 -18.05
N LEU A 498 29.07 -5.37 -17.66
CA LEU A 498 27.98 -5.89 -18.51
C LEU A 498 27.56 -4.89 -19.60
N VAL A 499 27.80 -3.60 -19.37
CA VAL A 499 27.44 -2.50 -20.28
C VAL A 499 28.68 -1.81 -20.85
N ASP A 500 29.79 -2.54 -20.92
CA ASP A 500 31.05 -2.01 -21.40
C ASP A 500 30.91 -1.46 -22.84
N GLY A 501 31.52 -0.30 -23.10
CA GLY A 501 31.40 0.44 -24.36
C GLY A 501 30.09 1.20 -24.58
N TRP A 502 29.13 1.20 -23.64
CA TRP A 502 27.89 1.97 -23.75
C TRP A 502 28.09 3.43 -23.33
N GLY A 503 27.39 4.36 -23.98
CA GLY A 503 27.41 5.77 -23.59
C GLY A 503 26.64 6.04 -22.28
N PRO A 504 26.91 7.14 -21.55
CA PRO A 504 26.29 7.45 -20.25
C PRO A 504 24.76 7.43 -20.28
N TRP A 505 24.14 7.88 -21.38
CA TRP A 505 22.69 7.80 -21.60
C TRP A 505 22.15 6.36 -21.57
N MET A 506 22.83 5.44 -22.26
CA MET A 506 22.44 4.03 -22.31
C MET A 506 22.67 3.34 -20.96
N ILE A 507 23.76 3.68 -20.26
CA ILE A 507 24.04 3.17 -18.92
C ILE A 507 22.96 3.63 -17.93
N LEU A 508 22.59 4.91 -17.96
CA LEU A 508 21.49 5.46 -17.15
C LEU A 508 20.17 4.74 -17.48
N GLY A 509 19.89 4.50 -18.76
CA GLY A 509 18.71 3.75 -19.19
C GLY A 509 18.69 2.32 -18.66
N ALA A 510 19.79 1.57 -18.83
CA ALA A 510 19.93 0.21 -18.31
C ALA A 510 19.76 0.16 -16.79
N PHE A 511 20.38 1.11 -16.08
CA PHE A 511 20.28 1.23 -14.64
C PHE A 511 18.84 1.55 -14.19
N THR A 512 18.18 2.52 -14.83
CA THR A 512 16.78 2.87 -14.56
C THR A 512 15.85 1.66 -14.80
N LEU A 513 16.10 0.88 -15.85
CA LEU A 513 15.35 -0.34 -16.14
C LEU A 513 15.53 -1.37 -15.03
N LEU A 514 16.77 -1.58 -14.57
CA LEU A 514 17.09 -2.48 -13.47
C LEU A 514 16.34 -2.09 -12.19
N VAL A 515 16.40 -0.82 -11.80
CA VAL A 515 15.65 -0.29 -10.64
C VAL A 515 14.15 -0.53 -10.81
N THR A 516 13.62 -0.27 -12.02
CA THR A 516 12.20 -0.46 -12.33
C THR A 516 11.78 -1.93 -12.22
N ILE A 517 12.61 -2.88 -12.68
CA ILE A 517 12.33 -4.31 -12.55
C ILE A 517 12.27 -4.69 -11.06
N PHE A 518 13.25 -4.26 -10.27
CA PHE A 518 13.30 -4.58 -8.85
C PHE A 518 12.13 -3.99 -8.06
N THR A 519 11.68 -2.77 -8.37
CA THR A 519 10.51 -2.16 -7.70
C THR A 519 9.19 -2.89 -7.99
N ASN A 520 9.12 -3.69 -9.05
CA ASN A 520 7.94 -4.52 -9.33
C ASN A 520 7.97 -5.88 -8.60
N VAL A 521 9.15 -6.31 -8.12
CA VAL A 521 9.34 -7.58 -7.40
C VAL A 521 9.36 -7.39 -5.88
N ILE A 522 9.98 -6.31 -5.41
CA ILE A 522 10.14 -5.96 -4.00
C ILE A 522 9.44 -4.62 -3.75
N SER A 523 9.27 -4.21 -2.49
CA SER A 523 8.70 -2.90 -2.18
C SER A 523 9.54 -1.74 -2.72
N ASN A 524 8.88 -0.73 -3.29
CA ASN A 524 9.44 0.56 -3.70
C ASN A 524 10.49 1.16 -2.74
N ASN A 525 10.20 1.15 -1.43
CA ASN A 525 11.11 1.71 -0.44
C ASN A 525 12.42 0.91 -0.35
N ALA A 526 12.34 -0.43 -0.33
CA ALA A 526 13.53 -1.28 -0.33
C ALA A 526 14.39 -1.09 -1.58
N THR A 527 13.75 -0.93 -2.75
CA THR A 527 14.46 -0.67 -4.00
C THR A 527 15.22 0.67 -3.96
N ALA A 528 14.58 1.75 -3.51
CA ALA A 528 15.26 3.04 -3.39
C ALA A 528 16.49 2.98 -2.47
N ILE A 529 16.35 2.29 -1.34
CA ILE A 529 17.42 2.11 -0.35
C ILE A 529 18.61 1.36 -0.94
N LEU A 530 18.34 0.29 -1.68
CA LEU A 530 19.38 -0.55 -2.25
C LEU A 530 20.15 0.16 -3.36
N PHE A 531 19.43 0.83 -4.26
CA PHE A 531 20.01 1.34 -5.49
C PHE A 531 20.62 2.74 -5.37
N ALA A 532 20.33 3.50 -4.32
CA ALA A 532 20.91 4.84 -4.15
C ALA A 532 22.45 4.83 -3.94
N PRO A 533 23.04 3.97 -3.08
CA PRO A 533 24.50 3.82 -3.02
C PRO A 533 25.12 3.32 -4.33
N ILE A 534 24.45 2.37 -5.00
CA ILE A 534 24.91 1.81 -6.27
C ILE A 534 24.94 2.88 -7.36
N ALA A 535 23.91 3.75 -7.42
CA ALA A 535 23.83 4.87 -8.35
C ALA A 535 25.04 5.81 -8.20
N THR A 536 25.41 6.16 -6.96
CA THR A 536 26.59 6.98 -6.69
C THR A 536 27.86 6.29 -7.14
N ALA A 537 28.05 5.00 -6.80
CA ALA A 537 29.26 4.27 -7.16
C ALA A 537 29.40 4.11 -8.69
N ILE A 538 28.31 3.92 -9.42
CA ILE A 538 28.31 3.92 -10.90
C ILE A 538 28.77 5.27 -11.43
N ALA A 539 28.21 6.37 -10.93
CA ALA A 539 28.58 7.72 -11.36
C ALA A 539 30.06 8.04 -11.06
N GLN A 540 30.55 7.66 -9.87
CA GLN A 540 31.95 7.80 -9.49
C GLN A 540 32.89 7.02 -10.42
N THR A 541 32.52 5.77 -10.77
CA THR A 541 33.35 4.93 -11.65
C THR A 541 33.38 5.48 -13.09
N LEU A 542 32.30 6.14 -13.52
CA LEU A 542 32.21 6.80 -14.82
C LEU A 542 32.81 8.21 -14.85
N ASP A 543 33.23 8.74 -13.71
CA ASP A 543 33.68 10.13 -13.53
C ASP A 543 32.65 11.17 -14.03
N VAL A 544 31.38 10.94 -13.70
CA VAL A 544 30.25 11.81 -14.03
C VAL A 544 29.48 12.23 -12.78
N SER A 545 28.63 13.25 -12.91
CA SER A 545 27.69 13.67 -11.89
C SER A 545 26.82 12.49 -11.42
N PHE A 546 26.65 12.34 -10.10
CA PHE A 546 25.76 11.33 -9.52
C PHE A 546 24.28 11.73 -9.58
N VAL A 547 23.98 13.02 -9.79
CA VAL A 547 22.60 13.54 -9.76
C VAL A 547 21.68 12.83 -10.76
N PRO A 548 22.06 12.60 -12.03
CA PRO A 548 21.23 11.86 -12.98
C PRO A 548 20.90 10.45 -12.50
N PHE A 549 21.88 9.72 -11.95
CA PHE A 549 21.69 8.36 -11.45
C PHE A 549 20.80 8.33 -10.20
N ILE A 550 20.92 9.31 -9.31
CA ILE A 550 20.01 9.49 -8.17
C ILE A 550 18.57 9.74 -8.65
N MET A 551 18.38 10.61 -9.65
CA MET A 551 17.05 10.83 -10.24
C MET A 551 16.51 9.54 -10.88
N ALA A 552 17.36 8.74 -11.52
CA ALA A 552 16.98 7.43 -12.04
C ALA A 552 16.50 6.47 -10.93
N VAL A 553 17.13 6.49 -9.75
CA VAL A 553 16.63 5.71 -8.60
C VAL A 553 15.26 6.22 -8.15
N ILE A 554 15.09 7.54 -8.00
CA ILE A 554 13.81 8.13 -7.58
C ILE A 554 12.69 7.73 -8.53
N PHE A 555 12.85 7.99 -9.82
CA PHE A 555 11.81 7.68 -10.80
C PHE A 555 11.64 6.16 -10.95
N GLY A 556 12.73 5.40 -11.12
CA GLY A 556 12.68 3.94 -11.28
C GLY A 556 12.02 3.23 -10.10
N ALA A 557 12.26 3.68 -8.86
CA ALA A 557 11.66 3.08 -7.67
C ALA A 557 10.16 3.42 -7.53
N ASN A 558 9.66 4.49 -8.15
CA ASN A 558 8.22 4.79 -8.20
C ASN A 558 7.50 4.08 -9.36
N ALA A 559 8.22 3.50 -10.33
CA ALA A 559 7.65 2.79 -11.48
C ALA A 559 7.18 1.36 -11.17
N ALA A 560 6.40 1.19 -10.09
CA ALA A 560 5.86 -0.10 -9.67
C ALA A 560 4.45 -0.33 -10.24
N PHE A 561 4.29 -0.28 -11.58
CA PHE A 561 2.97 -0.42 -12.21
C PHE A 561 2.63 -1.87 -12.59
N ALA A 562 3.61 -2.73 -12.88
CA ALA A 562 3.37 -4.07 -13.43
C ALA A 562 3.03 -5.14 -12.38
N SER A 563 3.01 -4.79 -11.09
CA SER A 563 2.81 -5.73 -9.99
C SER A 563 1.90 -5.15 -8.90
N PRO A 564 0.98 -5.95 -8.34
CA PRO A 564 0.20 -5.54 -7.20
C PRO A 564 1.06 -5.43 -5.94
N ILE A 565 2.16 -6.19 -5.83
CA ILE A 565 2.98 -6.32 -4.61
C ILE A 565 3.95 -5.15 -4.44
N GLY A 566 4.44 -4.58 -5.54
CA GLY A 566 5.48 -3.55 -5.51
C GLY A 566 5.06 -2.25 -4.82
N TYR A 567 3.75 -1.99 -4.70
CA TYR A 567 3.22 -0.76 -4.12
C TYR A 567 1.96 -0.98 -3.26
N LYS A 568 1.86 -0.27 -2.13
CA LYS A 568 0.75 -0.43 -1.18
C LYS A 568 -0.63 -0.11 -1.77
N THR A 569 -0.74 0.96 -2.55
CA THR A 569 -2.00 1.35 -3.20
C THR A 569 -2.44 0.33 -4.25
N ASN A 570 -1.50 -0.30 -4.93
CA ASN A 570 -1.80 -1.37 -5.89
C ASN A 570 -2.39 -2.59 -5.20
N LEU A 571 -1.88 -3.01 -4.04
CA LEU A 571 -2.48 -4.08 -3.23
C LEU A 571 -3.92 -3.76 -2.79
N LEU A 572 -4.16 -2.51 -2.37
CA LEU A 572 -5.49 -2.07 -1.96
C LEU A 572 -6.48 -2.20 -3.12
N VAL A 573 -6.11 -1.66 -4.27
CA VAL A 573 -6.94 -1.69 -5.48
C VAL A 573 -7.08 -3.08 -6.04
N PHE A 574 -6.04 -3.92 -5.94
CA PHE A 574 -6.08 -5.33 -6.33
C PHE A 574 -7.21 -6.07 -5.60
N SER A 575 -7.32 -5.87 -4.29
CA SER A 575 -8.40 -6.44 -3.49
C SER A 575 -9.76 -5.82 -3.82
N VAL A 576 -9.85 -4.50 -3.73
CA VAL A 576 -11.11 -3.78 -3.87
C VAL A 576 -11.66 -3.91 -5.29
N GLY A 577 -10.84 -3.86 -6.33
CA GLY A 577 -11.31 -4.00 -7.70
C GLY A 577 -11.46 -5.44 -8.19
N GLY A 578 -11.06 -6.45 -7.40
CA GLY A 578 -11.10 -7.85 -7.83
C GLY A 578 -10.22 -8.12 -9.06
N TYR A 579 -9.05 -7.48 -9.13
CA TYR A 579 -8.11 -7.68 -10.24
C TYR A 579 -7.33 -8.99 -10.09
N GLN A 580 -6.86 -9.50 -11.21
CA GLN A 580 -5.88 -10.57 -11.29
C GLN A 580 -4.49 -10.00 -11.49
N PHE A 581 -3.46 -10.79 -11.19
CA PHE A 581 -2.06 -10.38 -11.40
C PHE A 581 -1.79 -10.01 -12.88
N ALA A 582 -2.42 -10.73 -13.81
CA ALA A 582 -2.32 -10.48 -15.25
C ALA A 582 -2.82 -9.07 -15.64
N ASP A 583 -3.79 -8.50 -14.93
CA ASP A 583 -4.29 -7.14 -15.22
C ASP A 583 -3.21 -6.10 -14.95
N PHE A 584 -2.52 -6.22 -13.81
CA PHE A 584 -1.40 -5.34 -13.44
C PHE A 584 -0.29 -5.42 -14.48
N PHE A 585 0.05 -6.61 -14.94
CA PHE A 585 1.06 -6.77 -15.98
C PHE A 585 0.60 -6.14 -17.31
N LYS A 586 -0.63 -6.43 -17.75
CA LYS A 586 -1.18 -5.95 -19.04
C LYS A 586 -1.28 -4.43 -19.12
N ILE A 587 -1.69 -3.78 -18.03
CA ILE A 587 -1.92 -2.32 -17.99
C ILE A 587 -0.68 -1.58 -17.46
N GLY A 588 0.03 -2.18 -16.52
CA GLY A 588 1.20 -1.58 -15.90
C GLY A 588 2.46 -1.68 -16.74
N LEU A 589 2.68 -2.75 -17.50
CA LEU A 589 3.90 -2.91 -18.30
C LEU A 589 4.05 -1.80 -19.37
N PRO A 590 3.02 -1.45 -20.17
CA PRO A 590 3.13 -0.34 -21.11
C PRO A 590 3.46 0.99 -20.40
N LEU A 591 2.85 1.23 -19.24
CA LEU A 591 3.12 2.42 -18.45
C LEU A 591 4.56 2.43 -17.89
N ASN A 592 5.07 1.29 -17.42
CA ASN A 592 6.46 1.12 -17.00
C ASN A 592 7.44 1.42 -18.14
N ILE A 593 7.19 0.91 -19.35
CA ILE A 593 8.06 1.14 -20.52
C ILE A 593 8.05 2.62 -20.88
N MET A 594 6.88 3.24 -20.96
CA MET A 594 6.74 4.67 -21.24
C MET A 594 7.47 5.51 -20.18
N PHE A 595 7.32 5.17 -18.90
CA PHE A 595 7.93 5.87 -17.78
C PHE A 595 9.45 5.69 -17.78
N TRP A 596 9.95 4.48 -18.06
CA TRP A 596 11.36 4.16 -18.18
C TRP A 596 12.03 4.92 -19.33
N LEU A 597 11.43 4.89 -20.52
CA LEU A 597 11.94 5.62 -21.68
C LEU A 597 11.90 7.14 -21.42
N GLY A 598 10.80 7.64 -20.87
CA GLY A 598 10.66 9.04 -20.50
C GLY A 598 11.71 9.48 -19.49
N ALA A 599 11.95 8.71 -18.42
CA ALA A 599 12.98 9.00 -17.44
C ALA A 599 14.38 8.98 -18.07
N THR A 600 14.69 7.96 -18.88
CA THR A 600 15.99 7.82 -19.56
C THR A 600 16.28 9.01 -20.48
N LEU A 601 15.26 9.53 -21.17
CA LEU A 601 15.41 10.67 -22.08
C LEU A 601 15.42 12.02 -21.36
N LEU A 602 14.56 12.20 -20.36
CA LEU A 602 14.36 13.49 -19.71
C LEU A 602 15.40 13.77 -18.62
N ILE A 603 15.84 12.77 -17.86
CA ILE A 603 16.77 12.99 -16.75
C ILE A 603 18.07 13.68 -17.23
N PRO A 604 18.77 13.20 -18.28
CA PRO A 604 19.99 13.85 -18.76
C PRO A 604 19.79 15.29 -19.29
N LEU A 605 18.57 15.63 -19.71
CA LEU A 605 18.24 16.97 -20.23
C LEU A 605 18.12 18.00 -19.11
N PHE A 606 17.61 17.60 -17.94
CA PHE A 606 17.51 18.47 -16.77
C PHE A 606 18.74 18.38 -15.86
N TRP A 607 19.40 17.22 -15.83
CA TRP A 607 20.62 16.96 -15.08
C TRP A 607 21.64 16.29 -16.01
N PRO A 608 22.57 17.06 -16.60
CA PRO A 608 23.63 16.49 -17.44
C PRO A 608 24.63 15.67 -16.61
N PHE A 609 25.30 14.74 -17.30
CA PHE A 609 26.39 13.92 -16.76
C PHE A 609 27.59 14.77 -16.39
#